data_AF-A0A837ICD3-F1
#
_entry.id   AF-A0A837ICD3-F1
#
_cell.length_a   1.000
_cell.length_b   1.000
_cell.length_c   1.000
_cell.angle_alpha   90.00
_cell.angle_beta   90.00
_cell.angle_gamma   90.00
#
_symmetry.space_group_name_H-M   'P 1'
#
loop_
_entity.id
_entity.type
_entity.pdbx_description
1 polymer ?
#
loop_
_entity_poly.entity_id
_entity_poly.type
_entity_poly.pdbx_seq_one_letter_code
_entity_poly.pdbx_strand_id
1 'polypeptide(L)'
;MLTTDHGEVQTPVFMPVGTAATVKALDGKDIRDTKAEIVLANTYHLFLRPGEKVVSKMGGVAKFMNWNGPTLTDSGGFQVFSLGLGAKGETLSKIDEDGVTFKSHLDGQMHRFTPEKSMDIQKDLGADIIMAFDECTPDKIEKKYVREALNRTHRWAEKCIKRWEENGNERGVRQVYFLHAVQWRSPWWRNNWLQHGGDARSDRLDQTSFTKR
;
A
#
# COMPACT_ATOMS: atom_id res chain seq x y z
N MET A 1 5.23 -16.40 -10.36
CA MET A 1 3.90 -16.85 -9.93
C MET A 1 3.79 -16.63 -8.43
N LEU A 2 2.83 -15.80 -8.02
CA LEU A 2 2.45 -15.54 -6.63
C LEU A 2 1.13 -16.27 -6.34
N THR A 3 1.01 -16.88 -5.17
CA THR A 3 -0.21 -17.58 -4.74
C THR A 3 -0.81 -16.83 -3.56
N THR A 4 -2.09 -16.47 -3.68
CA THR A 4 -2.89 -15.81 -2.65
C THR A 4 -4.13 -16.65 -2.35
N ASP A 5 -4.86 -16.29 -1.30
CA ASP A 5 -6.08 -17.02 -0.94
C ASP A 5 -7.21 -16.81 -1.96
N HIS A 6 -7.16 -15.71 -2.73
CA HIS A 6 -8.13 -15.40 -3.78
C HIS A 6 -7.67 -15.77 -5.20
N GLY A 7 -6.50 -16.39 -5.36
CA GLY A 7 -6.03 -16.90 -6.66
C GLY A 7 -4.54 -16.76 -6.90
N GLU A 8 -4.11 -17.16 -8.10
CA GLU A 8 -2.73 -17.07 -8.56
C GLU A 8 -2.51 -15.84 -9.44
N VAL A 9 -1.30 -15.28 -9.38
CA VAL A 9 -0.88 -14.12 -10.18
C VAL A 9 0.43 -14.44 -10.89
N GLN A 10 0.43 -14.37 -12.23
CA GLN A 10 1.60 -14.56 -13.07
C GLN A 10 2.37 -13.26 -13.22
N THR A 11 3.66 -13.33 -12.92
CA THR A 11 4.58 -12.19 -13.00
C THR A 11 5.38 -12.26 -14.30
N PRO A 12 5.56 -11.15 -15.06
CA PRO A 12 5.11 -9.78 -14.77
C PRO A 12 3.59 -9.60 -14.98
N VAL A 13 2.98 -8.78 -14.13
CA VAL A 13 1.53 -8.52 -14.15
C VAL A 13 1.24 -7.02 -14.27
N PHE A 14 0.16 -6.68 -14.98
CA PHE A 14 -0.43 -5.34 -14.96
C PHE A 14 -1.60 -5.31 -13.96
N MET A 15 -1.65 -4.29 -13.11
CA MET A 15 -2.66 -4.15 -12.06
C MET A 15 -3.55 -2.93 -12.34
N PRO A 16 -4.83 -3.12 -12.73
CA PRO A 16 -5.79 -2.03 -12.78
C PRO A 16 -5.95 -1.38 -11.41
N VAL A 17 -6.06 -0.04 -11.38
CA VAL A 17 -6.16 0.74 -10.14
C VAL A 17 -7.62 1.10 -9.85
N GLY A 18 -8.14 0.59 -8.73
CA GLY A 18 -9.41 0.96 -8.13
C GLY A 18 -9.25 2.12 -7.15
N THR A 19 -9.49 3.35 -7.60
CA THR A 19 -9.28 4.56 -6.79
C THR A 19 -10.29 4.73 -5.65
N ALA A 20 -11.48 4.14 -5.73
CA ALA A 20 -12.48 4.16 -4.65
C ALA A 20 -13.33 2.88 -4.68
N ALA A 21 -12.66 1.72 -4.64
CA ALA A 21 -13.30 0.41 -4.90
C ALA A 21 -14.04 0.33 -6.25
N THR A 22 -13.62 1.14 -7.20
CA THR A 22 -14.07 1.09 -8.59
C THR A 22 -12.87 1.41 -9.46
N VAL A 23 -12.63 0.59 -10.49
CA VAL A 23 -11.83 1.02 -11.63
C VAL A 23 -12.75 1.94 -12.43
N LYS A 24 -12.36 3.20 -12.62
CA LYS A 24 -13.25 4.21 -13.22
C LYS A 24 -13.86 3.68 -14.53
N ALA A 25 -15.20 3.69 -14.60
CA ALA A 25 -16.01 3.28 -15.73
C ALA A 25 -16.05 1.77 -16.07
N LEU A 26 -15.52 0.89 -15.22
CA LEU A 26 -15.52 -0.56 -15.43
C LEU A 26 -16.12 -1.28 -14.21
N ASP A 27 -16.99 -2.26 -14.45
CA ASP A 27 -17.44 -3.18 -13.42
C ASP A 27 -16.46 -4.35 -13.23
N GLY A 28 -16.70 -5.20 -12.23
CA GLY A 28 -15.84 -6.35 -11.96
C GLY A 28 -15.74 -7.36 -13.11
N LYS A 29 -16.73 -7.41 -14.00
CA LYS A 29 -16.72 -8.26 -15.20
C LYS A 29 -15.83 -7.63 -16.28
N ASP A 30 -15.95 -6.33 -16.51
CA ASP A 30 -15.12 -5.61 -17.47
C ASP A 30 -13.62 -5.74 -17.13
N ILE A 31 -13.27 -5.68 -15.84
CA ILE A 31 -11.87 -5.87 -15.37
C ILE A 31 -11.38 -7.31 -15.66
N ARG A 32 -12.25 -8.31 -15.57
CA ARG A 32 -11.87 -9.70 -15.93
C ARG A 32 -11.69 -9.85 -17.44
N ASP A 33 -12.48 -9.16 -18.24
CA ASP A 33 -12.37 -9.19 -19.70
C ASP A 33 -11.04 -8.57 -20.18
N THR A 34 -10.41 -7.70 -19.38
CA THR A 34 -9.03 -7.24 -19.63
C THR A 34 -7.95 -8.27 -19.29
N LYS A 35 -8.32 -9.45 -18.78
CA LYS A 35 -7.41 -10.50 -18.28
C LYS A 35 -6.54 -10.04 -17.12
N ALA A 36 -7.04 -9.10 -16.31
CA ALA A 36 -6.35 -8.73 -15.07
C ALA A 36 -6.40 -9.91 -14.10
N GLU A 37 -5.27 -10.20 -13.45
CA GLU A 37 -5.17 -11.27 -12.45
C GLU A 37 -5.17 -10.72 -11.02
N ILE A 38 -4.94 -9.42 -10.85
CA ILE A 38 -4.91 -8.74 -9.56
C ILE A 38 -5.36 -7.29 -9.74
N VAL A 39 -6.03 -6.74 -8.73
CA VAL A 39 -6.47 -5.32 -8.71
C VAL A 39 -5.81 -4.58 -7.56
N LEU A 40 -5.35 -3.36 -7.82
CA LEU A 40 -4.86 -2.46 -6.78
C LEU A 40 -6.03 -1.62 -6.25
N ALA A 41 -6.30 -1.67 -4.95
CA ALA A 41 -7.30 -0.83 -4.28
C ALA A 41 -6.62 0.27 -3.47
N ASN A 42 -7.13 1.50 -3.57
CA ASN A 42 -6.54 2.64 -2.89
C ASN A 42 -6.99 2.77 -1.42
N THR A 43 -6.05 2.64 -0.50
CA THR A 43 -6.30 2.70 0.95
C THR A 43 -6.76 4.09 1.39
N TYR A 44 -6.16 5.16 0.86
CA TYR A 44 -6.48 6.52 1.25
C TYR A 44 -7.96 6.86 0.98
N HIS A 45 -8.44 6.55 -0.22
CA HIS A 45 -9.83 6.82 -0.57
C HIS A 45 -10.81 5.93 0.19
N LEU A 46 -10.52 4.63 0.31
CA LEU A 46 -11.39 3.70 1.04
C LEU A 46 -11.49 4.04 2.53
N PHE A 47 -10.40 4.53 3.13
CA PHE A 47 -10.40 5.04 4.50
C PHE A 47 -11.31 6.26 4.66
N LEU A 48 -11.21 7.25 3.78
CA LEU A 48 -12.03 8.46 3.88
C LEU A 48 -13.51 8.17 3.59
N ARG A 49 -13.79 7.32 2.60
CA ARG A 49 -15.16 6.91 2.26
C ARG A 49 -15.12 5.60 1.45
N PRO A 50 -15.82 4.54 1.87
CA PRO A 50 -16.83 4.50 2.93
C PRO A 50 -16.28 4.27 4.36
N GLY A 51 -14.98 4.09 4.52
CA GLY A 51 -14.34 3.68 5.76
C GLY A 51 -14.00 2.19 5.77
N GLU A 52 -12.84 1.86 6.32
CA GLU A 52 -12.29 0.50 6.35
C GLU A 52 -13.20 -0.48 7.10
N LYS A 53 -13.87 -0.02 8.16
CA LYS A 53 -14.78 -0.84 8.96
C LYS A 53 -16.06 -1.19 8.20
N VAL A 54 -16.52 -0.32 7.30
CA VAL A 54 -17.69 -0.59 6.45
C VAL A 54 -17.32 -1.64 5.41
N VAL A 55 -16.20 -1.46 4.71
CA VAL A 55 -15.66 -2.44 3.75
C VAL A 55 -15.44 -3.79 4.44
N SER A 56 -14.88 -3.77 5.65
CA SER A 56 -14.66 -4.96 6.47
C SER A 56 -15.95 -5.75 6.70
N LYS A 57 -17.02 -5.08 7.13
CA LYS A 57 -18.35 -5.67 7.36
C LYS A 57 -19.00 -6.23 6.09
N MET A 58 -18.68 -5.67 4.93
CA MET A 58 -19.18 -6.16 3.64
C MET A 58 -18.40 -7.37 3.09
N GLY A 59 -17.39 -7.84 3.83
CA GLY A 59 -16.59 -9.02 3.49
C GLY A 59 -15.28 -8.70 2.80
N GLY A 60 -14.76 -7.48 2.94
CA GLY A 60 -13.46 -7.08 2.40
C GLY A 60 -13.54 -6.43 1.02
N VAL A 61 -12.40 -5.90 0.57
CA VAL A 61 -12.31 -5.02 -0.59
C VAL A 61 -12.64 -5.75 -1.89
N ALA A 62 -12.20 -7.00 -2.07
CA ALA A 62 -12.54 -7.80 -3.24
C ALA A 62 -14.07 -7.93 -3.42
N LYS A 63 -14.77 -8.38 -2.37
CA LYS A 63 -16.23 -8.51 -2.38
C LYS A 63 -16.95 -7.17 -2.54
N PHE A 64 -16.44 -6.11 -1.89
CA PHE A 64 -16.99 -4.76 -2.02
C PHE A 64 -16.91 -4.22 -3.45
N MET A 65 -15.86 -4.59 -4.20
CA MET A 65 -15.69 -4.26 -5.63
C MET A 65 -16.40 -5.23 -6.59
N ASN A 66 -17.08 -6.26 -6.08
CA ASN A 66 -17.57 -7.39 -6.88
C ASN A 66 -16.45 -8.06 -7.72
N TRP A 67 -15.26 -8.12 -7.15
CA TRP A 67 -14.06 -8.75 -7.68
C TRP A 67 -13.82 -10.09 -6.97
N ASN A 68 -13.60 -11.15 -7.75
CA ASN A 68 -13.41 -12.52 -7.25
C ASN A 68 -11.98 -13.00 -7.49
N GLY A 69 -10.99 -12.14 -7.31
CA GLY A 69 -9.59 -12.47 -7.49
C GLY A 69 -8.69 -11.77 -6.48
N PRO A 70 -7.36 -11.94 -6.63
CA PRO A 70 -6.36 -11.30 -5.81
C PRO A 70 -6.50 -9.78 -5.76
N THR A 71 -6.22 -9.19 -4.61
CA THR A 71 -6.20 -7.74 -4.39
C THR A 71 -4.93 -7.26 -3.70
N LEU A 72 -4.46 -6.09 -4.09
CA LEU A 72 -3.37 -5.38 -3.44
C LEU A 72 -3.88 -4.04 -2.91
N THR A 73 -3.58 -3.68 -1.68
CA THR A 73 -3.80 -2.32 -1.18
C THR A 73 -2.49 -1.56 -1.10
N ASP A 74 -2.49 -0.31 -1.57
CA ASP A 74 -1.38 0.60 -1.29
C ASP A 74 -1.40 1.05 0.17
N SER A 75 -0.32 1.69 0.64
CA SER A 75 -0.23 2.11 2.05
C SER A 75 -1.04 3.39 2.36
N GLY A 76 -1.51 4.07 1.32
CA GLY A 76 -2.10 5.41 1.37
C GLY A 76 -1.08 6.54 1.55
N GLY A 77 0.21 6.23 1.72
CA GLY A 77 1.26 7.23 1.92
C GLY A 77 1.35 8.22 0.76
N PHE A 78 1.50 7.71 -0.46
CA PHE A 78 1.65 8.54 -1.66
C PHE A 78 0.55 9.60 -1.83
N GLN A 79 -0.71 9.27 -1.55
CA GLN A 79 -1.84 10.19 -1.69
C GLN A 79 -1.77 11.27 -0.61
N VAL A 80 -1.43 10.90 0.62
CA VAL A 80 -1.26 11.88 1.70
C VAL A 80 -0.12 12.86 1.37
N PHE A 81 1.00 12.39 0.80
CA PHE A 81 2.13 13.26 0.41
C PHE A 81 1.81 14.13 -0.80
N SER A 82 1.20 13.55 -1.85
CA SER A 82 0.87 14.29 -3.08
C SER A 82 -0.18 15.36 -2.85
N LEU A 83 -1.09 15.18 -1.89
CA LEU A 83 -2.06 16.21 -1.50
C LEU A 83 -1.44 17.33 -0.67
N GLY A 84 -0.32 17.09 0.01
CA GLY A 84 0.45 18.12 0.72
C GLY A 84 0.90 19.28 -0.16
N LEU A 85 1.02 19.04 -1.48
CA LEU A 85 1.25 20.04 -2.52
C LEU A 85 -0.08 20.58 -3.04
N GLY A 86 -0.84 21.28 -2.20
CA GLY A 86 -2.11 21.89 -2.61
C GLY A 86 -1.93 22.88 -3.77
N ALA A 87 -2.89 22.92 -4.70
CA ALA A 87 -2.89 23.78 -5.90
C ALA A 87 -2.83 25.31 -5.62
N LYS A 88 -2.85 25.72 -4.34
CA LYS A 88 -2.85 27.11 -3.87
C LYS A 88 -1.78 27.40 -2.80
N GLY A 89 -0.78 26.53 -2.62
CA GLY A 89 0.29 26.73 -1.63
C GLY A 89 -0.12 26.42 -0.18
N GLU A 90 -1.28 25.80 0.03
CA GLU A 90 -1.68 25.31 1.35
C GLU A 90 -1.02 23.94 1.64
N THR A 91 -0.32 23.84 2.77
CA THR A 91 0.24 22.58 3.26
C THR A 91 -0.86 21.71 3.85
N LEU A 92 -1.43 20.82 3.04
CA LEU A 92 -2.52 19.93 3.46
C LEU A 92 -2.03 18.71 4.25
N SER A 93 -0.71 18.51 4.36
CA SER A 93 -0.11 17.42 5.13
C SER A 93 1.15 17.85 5.88
N LYS A 94 1.31 17.39 7.12
CA LYS A 94 2.51 17.57 7.94
C LYS A 94 3.09 16.20 8.31
N ILE A 95 4.38 16.02 8.05
CA ILE A 95 5.13 14.80 8.31
C ILE A 95 5.99 15.00 9.56
N ASP A 96 6.02 13.99 10.43
CA ASP A 96 6.91 13.89 11.57
C ASP A 96 7.45 12.45 11.69
N GLU A 97 8.18 12.12 12.76
CA GLU A 97 8.78 10.79 12.94
C GLU A 97 7.77 9.64 13.14
N ASP A 98 6.54 9.94 13.52
CA ASP A 98 5.49 8.94 13.79
C ASP A 98 4.49 8.80 12.63
N GLY A 99 4.64 9.59 11.56
CA GLY A 99 3.80 9.49 10.37
C GLY A 99 3.34 10.84 9.83
N VAL A 100 2.13 10.87 9.27
CA VAL A 100 1.61 12.02 8.55
C VAL A 100 0.23 12.44 9.06
N THR A 101 0.10 13.73 9.37
CA THR A 101 -1.18 14.39 9.67
C THR A 101 -1.66 15.10 8.42
N PHE A 102 -2.92 14.96 8.02
CA PHE A 102 -3.43 15.60 6.82
C PHE A 102 -4.88 16.03 6.95
N LYS A 103 -5.27 16.97 6.10
CA LYS A 103 -6.66 17.42 5.97
C LYS A 103 -7.35 16.62 4.86
N SER A 104 -8.49 16.00 5.16
CA SER A 104 -9.33 15.32 4.19
C SER A 104 -9.82 16.32 3.13
N HIS A 105 -9.69 15.93 1.86
CA HIS A 105 -10.17 16.72 0.72
C HIS A 105 -11.70 16.60 0.52
N LEU A 106 -12.36 15.69 1.24
CA LEU A 106 -13.81 15.45 1.12
C LEU A 106 -14.62 16.33 2.07
N ASP A 107 -14.17 16.49 3.31
CA ASP A 107 -14.92 17.14 4.39
C ASP A 107 -14.07 18.11 5.23
N GLY A 108 -12.77 18.20 4.96
CA GLY A 108 -11.87 19.09 5.67
C GLY A 108 -11.46 18.61 7.06
N GLN A 109 -11.84 17.40 7.49
CA GLN A 109 -11.44 16.87 8.79
C GLN A 109 -9.94 16.52 8.83
N MET A 110 -9.34 16.65 10.01
CA MET A 110 -7.94 16.30 10.21
C MET A 110 -7.82 14.81 10.56
N HIS A 111 -6.95 14.11 9.85
CA HIS A 111 -6.64 12.70 10.07
C HIS A 111 -5.15 12.47 10.28
N ARG A 112 -4.81 11.34 10.90
CA ARG A 112 -3.44 10.93 11.17
C ARG A 112 -3.21 9.51 10.66
N PHE A 113 -2.25 9.35 9.75
CA PHE A 113 -1.76 8.05 9.31
C PHE A 113 -0.40 7.78 9.94
N THR A 114 -0.32 6.73 10.74
CA THR A 114 0.93 6.15 11.24
C THR A 114 1.20 4.83 10.51
N PRO A 115 2.43 4.29 10.55
CA PRO A 115 2.71 2.94 10.05
C PRO A 115 1.72 1.89 10.56
N GLU A 116 1.44 1.90 11.87
CA GLU A 116 0.53 0.96 12.52
C GLU A 116 -0.92 1.15 12.06
N LYS A 117 -1.38 2.40 11.96
CA LYS A 117 -2.74 2.69 11.50
C LYS A 117 -2.93 2.29 10.03
N SER A 118 -1.91 2.46 9.18
CA SER A 118 -1.97 1.99 7.79
C SER A 118 -2.09 0.46 7.72
N MET A 119 -1.34 -0.28 8.54
CA MET A 119 -1.46 -1.74 8.62
C MET A 119 -2.85 -2.18 9.09
N ASP A 120 -3.39 -1.52 10.11
CA ASP A 120 -4.72 -1.83 10.64
C ASP A 120 -5.82 -1.57 9.61
N ILE A 121 -5.72 -0.47 8.86
CA ILE A 121 -6.65 -0.17 7.78
C ILE A 121 -6.57 -1.24 6.69
N GLN A 122 -5.37 -1.59 6.22
CA GLN A 122 -5.21 -2.59 5.16
C GLN A 122 -5.67 -4.00 5.60
N LYS A 123 -5.51 -4.35 6.88
CA LYS A 123 -6.11 -5.54 7.48
C LYS A 123 -7.64 -5.49 7.44
N ASP A 124 -8.24 -4.36 7.81
CA ASP A 124 -9.70 -4.15 7.77
C ASP A 124 -10.26 -4.11 6.33
N LEU A 125 -9.47 -3.67 5.36
CA LEU A 125 -9.82 -3.79 3.94
C LEU A 125 -9.75 -5.25 3.48
N GLY A 126 -8.88 -6.07 4.07
CA GLY A 126 -8.81 -7.51 3.83
C GLY A 126 -8.27 -7.85 2.44
N ALA A 127 -7.26 -7.10 1.99
CA ALA A 127 -6.58 -7.39 0.73
C ALA A 127 -5.59 -8.56 0.88
N ASP A 128 -5.30 -9.25 -0.22
CA ASP A 128 -4.32 -10.35 -0.25
C ASP A 128 -2.89 -9.86 -0.07
N ILE A 129 -2.58 -8.69 -0.63
CA ILE A 129 -1.26 -8.08 -0.57
C ILE A 129 -1.41 -6.68 0.03
N ILE A 130 -0.59 -6.38 1.03
CA ILE A 130 -0.58 -5.09 1.71
C ILE A 130 0.81 -4.45 1.60
N MET A 131 0.84 -3.13 1.42
CA MET A 131 2.07 -2.38 1.21
C MET A 131 2.51 -1.66 2.48
N ALA A 132 3.81 -1.73 2.78
CA ALA A 132 4.44 -0.95 3.85
C ALA A 132 4.16 0.55 3.73
N PHE A 133 3.90 1.22 4.86
CA PHE A 133 3.81 2.68 4.89
C PHE A 133 5.20 3.30 4.70
N ASP A 134 5.32 4.22 3.74
CA ASP A 134 6.58 4.87 3.36
C ASP A 134 6.41 6.38 3.26
N GLU A 135 7.53 7.10 3.08
CA GLU A 135 7.53 8.51 2.72
C GLU A 135 8.00 8.68 1.27
N CYS A 136 7.10 9.17 0.41
CA CYS A 136 7.42 9.45 -0.99
C CYS A 136 7.95 10.88 -1.14
N THR A 137 9.19 11.02 -1.59
CA THR A 137 9.82 12.32 -1.82
C THR A 137 9.56 12.83 -3.25
N PRO A 138 9.19 14.10 -3.45
CA PRO A 138 9.08 14.70 -4.79
C PRO A 138 10.41 14.72 -5.56
N ASP A 139 10.33 14.75 -6.89
CA ASP A 139 11.51 14.69 -7.77
C ASP A 139 12.52 15.84 -7.58
N LYS A 140 12.04 17.02 -7.16
CA LYS A 140 12.87 18.24 -7.02
C LYS A 140 13.04 18.63 -5.56
N ILE A 141 13.75 17.81 -4.80
CA ILE A 141 14.08 18.11 -3.40
C ILE A 141 15.56 17.86 -3.09
N GLU A 142 16.05 18.47 -2.01
CA GLU A 142 17.44 18.36 -1.62
C GLU A 142 17.81 16.92 -1.27
N LYS A 143 19.00 16.48 -1.72
CA LYS A 143 19.54 15.15 -1.41
C LYS A 143 19.58 14.86 0.10
N LYS A 144 19.75 15.89 0.93
CA LYS A 144 19.72 15.78 2.39
C LYS A 144 18.34 15.30 2.87
N TYR A 145 17.27 15.97 2.44
CA TYR A 145 15.90 15.58 2.77
C TYR A 145 15.56 14.18 2.24
N VAL A 146 15.97 13.85 1.01
CA VAL A 146 15.80 12.48 0.47
C VAL A 146 16.39 11.45 1.43
N ARG A 147 17.61 11.67 1.92
CA ARG A 147 18.24 10.75 2.88
C ARG A 147 17.46 10.66 4.20
N GLU A 148 16.93 11.78 4.70
CA GLU A 148 16.13 11.80 5.93
C GLU A 148 14.82 11.02 5.76
N ALA A 149 14.08 11.25 4.67
CA ALA A 149 12.85 10.53 4.32
C ALA A 149 13.09 9.03 4.10
N LEU A 150 14.22 8.66 3.49
CA LEU A 150 14.65 7.26 3.34
C LEU A 150 14.86 6.59 4.70
N ASN A 151 15.60 7.24 5.59
CA ASN A 151 15.85 6.71 6.93
C ASN A 151 14.55 6.59 7.74
N ARG A 152 13.64 7.55 7.60
CA ARG A 152 12.30 7.51 8.23
C ARG A 152 11.47 6.35 7.68
N THR A 153 11.46 6.17 6.36
CA THR A 153 10.81 5.04 5.69
C THR A 153 11.31 3.69 6.19
N HIS A 154 12.62 3.54 6.45
CA HIS A 154 13.15 2.31 7.05
C HIS A 154 12.62 2.07 8.47
N ARG A 155 12.62 3.09 9.33
CA ARG A 155 12.04 2.99 10.68
C ARG A 155 10.54 2.67 10.64
N TRP A 156 9.81 3.24 9.70
CA TRP A 156 8.38 2.95 9.52
C TRP A 156 8.11 1.54 9.00
N ALA A 157 8.96 1.01 8.12
CA ALA A 157 8.86 -0.37 7.67
C ALA A 157 9.02 -1.37 8.83
N GLU A 158 9.91 -1.10 9.81
CA GLU A 158 10.06 -1.93 11.01
C GLU A 158 8.78 -1.90 11.86
N LYS A 159 8.18 -0.72 12.06
CA LYS A 159 6.88 -0.56 12.74
C LYS A 159 5.76 -1.31 12.01
N CYS A 160 5.74 -1.27 10.68
CA CYS A 160 4.75 -1.98 9.86
C CYS A 160 4.85 -3.49 10.02
N ILE A 161 6.06 -4.06 9.96
CA ILE A 161 6.26 -5.51 10.14
C ILE A 161 5.81 -5.95 11.52
N LYS A 162 6.27 -5.26 12.57
CA LYS A 162 5.86 -5.57 13.93
C LYS A 162 4.34 -5.57 14.06
N ARG A 163 3.67 -4.55 13.49
CA ARG A 163 2.21 -4.47 13.54
C ARG A 163 1.52 -5.57 12.72
N TRP A 164 2.07 -5.93 11.57
CA TRP A 164 1.57 -7.02 10.74
C TRP A 164 1.68 -8.38 11.46
N GLU A 165 2.81 -8.65 12.12
CA GLU A 165 3.02 -9.84 12.95
C GLU A 165 2.02 -9.90 14.12
N GLU A 166 1.83 -8.77 14.84
CA GLU A 166 0.83 -8.65 15.91
C GLU A 166 -0.60 -8.88 15.43
N ASN A 167 -0.90 -8.47 14.20
CA ASN A 167 -2.22 -8.55 13.63
C ASN A 167 -2.65 -10.00 13.31
N GLY A 168 -1.69 -10.91 13.10
CA GLY A 168 -1.95 -12.32 12.81
C GLY A 168 -2.85 -12.57 11.61
N ASN A 169 -3.43 -13.79 11.52
CA ASN A 169 -4.37 -14.17 10.46
C ASN A 169 -5.81 -14.32 10.99
N GLU A 170 -6.31 -13.28 11.67
CA GLU A 170 -7.64 -13.33 12.31
C GLU A 170 -8.81 -13.40 11.32
N ARG A 171 -8.63 -12.96 10.07
CA ARG A 171 -9.68 -12.94 9.04
C ARG A 171 -9.75 -14.21 8.20
N GLY A 172 -8.84 -15.16 8.42
CA GLY A 172 -8.69 -16.34 7.58
C GLY A 172 -8.21 -16.05 6.15
N VAL A 173 -7.76 -14.82 5.88
CA VAL A 173 -7.11 -14.40 4.64
C VAL A 173 -5.64 -14.12 4.95
N ARG A 174 -4.75 -14.93 4.41
CA ARG A 174 -3.31 -14.77 4.49
C ARG A 174 -2.90 -13.52 3.69
N GLN A 175 -2.62 -12.45 4.41
CA GLN A 175 -2.07 -11.23 3.82
C GLN A 175 -0.56 -11.37 3.63
N VAL A 176 -0.09 -11.11 2.43
CA VAL A 176 1.34 -11.01 2.11
C VAL A 176 1.77 -9.56 2.22
N TYR A 177 2.81 -9.30 3.02
CA TYR A 177 3.37 -7.98 3.21
C TYR A 177 4.46 -7.69 2.18
N PHE A 178 4.46 -6.51 1.57
CA PHE A 178 5.47 -6.07 0.59
C PHE A 178 6.17 -4.78 1.01
N LEU A 179 7.51 -4.80 0.92
CA LEU A 179 8.38 -3.64 1.09
C LEU A 179 8.63 -2.96 -0.27
N HIS A 180 8.68 -1.62 -0.28
CA HIS A 180 9.04 -0.85 -1.48
C HIS A 180 10.51 -1.07 -1.87
N ALA A 181 10.85 -1.03 -3.17
CA ALA A 181 12.23 -1.19 -3.68
C ALA A 181 13.28 -0.28 -2.99
N VAL A 182 12.82 0.86 -2.48
CA VAL A 182 13.63 1.81 -1.72
C VAL A 182 14.05 1.27 -0.34
N GLN A 183 13.19 0.47 0.29
CA GLN A 183 13.47 -0.23 1.54
C GLN A 183 14.51 -1.35 1.33
N TRP A 184 14.46 -2.04 0.18
CA TRP A 184 15.44 -3.06 -0.24
C TRP A 184 16.86 -2.53 -0.47
N ARG A 185 17.07 -1.21 -0.54
CA ARG A 185 18.42 -0.63 -0.61
C ARG A 185 19.16 -0.67 0.73
N SER A 186 18.47 -0.85 1.86
CA SER A 186 19.10 -1.05 3.15
C SER A 186 19.75 -2.44 3.27
N PRO A 187 21.03 -2.55 3.66
CA PRO A 187 21.68 -3.83 3.93
C PRO A 187 20.99 -4.64 5.03
N TRP A 188 20.40 -3.97 6.03
CA TRP A 188 19.69 -4.62 7.12
C TRP A 188 18.43 -5.35 6.62
N TRP A 189 17.65 -4.70 5.77
CA TRP A 189 16.43 -5.27 5.19
C TRP A 189 16.70 -6.48 4.31
N ARG A 190 17.74 -6.42 3.47
CA ARG A 190 18.13 -7.56 2.62
C ARG A 190 18.49 -8.81 3.42
N ASN A 191 19.09 -8.64 4.60
CA ASN A 191 19.60 -9.77 5.39
C ASN A 191 18.55 -10.35 6.36
N ASN A 192 17.51 -9.59 6.71
CA ASN A 192 16.50 -10.02 7.70
C ASN A 192 15.11 -10.30 7.09
N TRP A 193 14.88 -10.05 5.80
CA TRP A 193 13.59 -10.24 5.12
C TRP A 193 12.97 -11.63 5.30
N LEU A 194 13.77 -12.69 5.08
CA LEU A 194 13.31 -14.08 5.21
C LEU A 194 12.92 -14.44 6.64
N GLN A 195 13.45 -13.73 7.64
CA GLN A 195 13.15 -13.96 9.05
C GLN A 195 11.77 -13.41 9.44
N HIS A 196 11.25 -12.43 8.69
CA HIS A 196 9.95 -11.80 8.92
C HIS A 196 8.85 -12.30 7.97
N GLY A 197 8.95 -13.55 7.51
CA GLY A 197 7.88 -14.19 6.71
C GLY A 197 7.81 -13.77 5.24
N GLY A 198 8.83 -13.09 4.72
CA GLY A 198 8.96 -12.80 3.29
C GLY A 198 9.14 -14.07 2.45
N ASP A 199 8.35 -14.25 1.38
CA ASP A 199 8.53 -15.39 0.47
C ASP A 199 9.80 -15.18 -0.39
N ALA A 200 10.77 -16.09 -0.21
CA ALA A 200 12.05 -16.17 -0.93
C ALA A 200 11.91 -16.24 -2.46
N ARG A 201 10.70 -16.44 -2.99
CA ARG A 201 10.46 -16.56 -4.44
C ARG A 201 10.41 -15.22 -5.19
N SER A 202 10.45 -14.09 -4.49
CA SER A 202 10.50 -12.73 -5.08
C SER A 202 11.90 -12.24 -5.47
N ASP A 203 12.97 -12.95 -5.07
CA ASP A 203 14.36 -12.63 -5.39
C ASP A 203 14.71 -12.74 -6.90
N ARG A 204 13.76 -13.16 -7.74
CA ARG A 204 13.87 -13.19 -9.21
C ARG A 204 13.33 -11.96 -9.94
N LEU A 205 13.01 -10.87 -9.24
CA LEU A 205 12.90 -9.55 -9.87
C LEU A 205 14.33 -9.02 -10.12
N ASP A 206 14.88 -9.47 -11.25
CA ASP A 206 16.20 -9.15 -11.76
C ASP A 206 16.47 -7.63 -11.77
N GLN A 207 17.53 -7.26 -11.02
CA GLN A 207 18.04 -5.90 -10.83
C GLN A 207 18.61 -5.24 -12.10
N THR A 208 18.56 -5.89 -13.26
CA THR A 208 19.16 -5.38 -14.50
C THR A 208 18.24 -4.50 -15.36
N SER A 209 16.95 -4.37 -15.05
CA SER A 209 15.99 -3.68 -15.92
C SER A 209 15.71 -2.20 -15.60
N PHE A 210 16.18 -1.67 -14.46
CA PHE A 210 15.87 -0.29 -14.02
C PHE A 210 17.05 0.71 -14.05
N THR A 211 18.20 0.34 -14.62
CA THR A 211 19.39 1.21 -14.74
C THR A 211 19.76 1.60 -16.17
N LYS A 212 18.86 1.41 -17.15
CA LYS A 212 19.02 1.98 -18.49
C LYS A 212 17.79 2.76 -18.91
N ARG A 213 17.77 4.05 -18.55
CA ARG A 213 17.45 5.19 -19.42
C ARG A 213 17.68 6.49 -18.65
#